data_AF-A0AAD7DSW9-F1
#
_entry.id   AF-A0AAD7DSW9-F1
#
_cell.length_a   1.000
_cell.length_b   1.000
_cell.length_c   1.000
_cell.angle_alpha   90.00
_cell.angle_beta   90.00
_cell.angle_gamma   90.00
#
_symmetry.space_group_name_H-M   'P 1'
#
loop_
_entity.id
_entity.type
_entity.pdbx_description
1 polymer ?
#
loop_
_entity_poly.entity_id
_entity_poly.type
_entity_poly.pdbx_seq_one_letter_code
_entity_poly.pdbx_strand_id
1 'polypeptide(L)'
;MATESDSEAFPDGGFQAWVVVFGVRKWGYINSWGIFQVYYQEIVLPRSSESEISWIGSVQSCMIFLPGVFIGRLFDIGYFRLPFATGSILIIVGTFLIPLCQLYWHFILCQGLIIGLGCGLTFGNSGVVITHWWRRRRGLAFGIAASGAAVGGTFFPLVMRKLLQDLGFPWTCRIIGFVLIVTLGIANLCLTRRLPPHNADVGLFGLHVFRNTAFSVYCLSCFLTALGTFTVTTYISTSALFAGLSETFAFYLVAILNGGSGLGGIVFGFYGDRLGAMNVLIQGITAVGIITIAWPFCRTVASLSVIALLYGFASGAWIALVLVPVAAMGGTEDLGRRLGVVNTVLGLGALCGPPLGGLLTSTSIGYEPVGYFSGLDILRPPILGC
;
A
#
# COMPACT_ATOMS: atom_id res chain seq x y z
N MET A 1 -9.04 -22.07 -20.52
CA MET A 1 -9.89 -21.73 -21.69
C MET A 1 -11.11 -21.00 -21.14
N ALA A 2 -11.29 -19.70 -21.43
CA ALA A 2 -12.46 -18.95 -20.93
C ALA A 2 -13.65 -19.24 -21.85
N THR A 3 -14.81 -19.57 -21.30
CA THR A 3 -16.06 -19.76 -22.05
C THR A 3 -16.51 -18.45 -22.70
N GLU A 4 -17.28 -18.49 -23.79
CA GLU A 4 -17.78 -17.27 -24.46
C GLU A 4 -18.56 -16.35 -23.49
N SER A 5 -19.29 -16.92 -22.52
CA SER A 5 -19.97 -16.18 -21.43
C SER A 5 -19.03 -15.38 -20.52
N ASP A 6 -17.80 -15.86 -20.31
CA ASP A 6 -16.79 -15.20 -19.49
C ASP A 6 -16.15 -14.02 -20.23
N SER A 7 -16.17 -14.02 -21.57
CA SER A 7 -15.61 -12.95 -22.41
C SER A 7 -16.54 -11.74 -22.52
N GLU A 8 -17.85 -11.92 -22.39
CA GLU A 8 -18.80 -10.80 -22.26
C GLU A 8 -18.72 -10.14 -20.87
N ALA A 9 -18.45 -10.93 -19.83
CA ALA A 9 -18.40 -10.51 -18.43
C ALA A 9 -17.20 -9.60 -18.07
N PHE A 10 -16.09 -9.65 -18.81
CA PHE A 10 -14.91 -8.79 -18.59
C PHE A 10 -14.41 -8.17 -19.90
N PRO A 11 -14.34 -6.82 -20.03
CA PRO A 11 -13.97 -6.18 -21.28
C PRO A 11 -12.46 -6.27 -21.59
N ASP A 12 -11.60 -6.46 -20.57
CA ASP A 12 -10.15 -6.65 -20.72
C ASP A 12 -9.46 -5.61 -21.63
N GLY A 13 -10.00 -4.38 -21.62
CA GLY A 13 -9.63 -3.29 -22.51
C GLY A 13 -10.76 -2.26 -22.67
N GLY A 14 -10.54 -1.32 -23.60
CA GLY A 14 -11.50 -0.25 -23.89
C GLY A 14 -11.31 1.02 -23.03
N PHE A 15 -11.86 2.13 -23.53
CA PHE A 15 -11.69 3.45 -22.90
C PHE A 15 -12.14 3.47 -21.44
N GLN A 16 -13.30 2.90 -21.13
CA GLN A 16 -13.85 2.87 -19.77
C GLN A 16 -12.98 2.07 -18.78
N ALA A 17 -12.41 0.93 -19.21
CA ALA A 17 -11.53 0.13 -18.35
C ALA A 17 -10.23 0.88 -18.02
N TRP A 18 -9.68 1.64 -18.98
CA TRP A 18 -8.51 2.49 -18.76
C TRP A 18 -8.80 3.72 -17.91
N VAL A 19 -9.98 4.32 -18.05
CA VAL A 19 -10.45 5.41 -17.18
C VAL A 19 -10.54 4.95 -15.72
N VAL A 20 -11.01 3.73 -15.48
CA VAL A 20 -11.03 3.13 -14.13
C VAL A 20 -9.61 2.98 -13.58
N VAL A 21 -8.68 2.42 -14.35
CA VAL A 21 -7.27 2.27 -13.92
C VAL A 21 -6.65 3.64 -13.62
N PHE A 22 -6.93 4.64 -14.45
CA PHE A 22 -6.50 6.02 -14.20
C PHE A 22 -7.08 6.60 -12.91
N GLY A 23 -8.35 6.32 -12.62
CA GLY A 23 -9.01 6.72 -11.37
C GLY A 23 -8.37 6.13 -10.11
N VAL A 24 -7.86 4.89 -10.17
CA VAL A 24 -7.22 4.21 -9.03
C VAL A 24 -5.81 4.75 -8.71
N ARG A 25 -5.12 5.43 -9.64
CA ARG A 25 -3.70 5.84 -9.52
C ARG A 25 -3.33 6.76 -8.33
N LYS A 26 -4.21 7.01 -7.36
CA LYS A 26 -4.04 8.05 -6.34
C LYS A 26 -3.74 7.46 -4.98
N TRP A 27 -2.46 7.25 -4.71
CA TRP A 27 -2.03 6.58 -3.49
C TRP A 27 -0.67 7.11 -2.97
N GLY A 28 -0.52 8.44 -2.96
CA GLY A 28 0.72 9.09 -2.54
C GLY A 28 0.67 9.82 -1.20
N TYR A 29 -0.48 10.39 -0.85
CA TYR A 29 -0.61 11.31 0.29
C TYR A 29 -0.15 10.67 1.61
N ILE A 30 -0.46 9.39 1.83
CA ILE A 30 -0.09 8.71 3.07
C ILE A 30 1.42 8.57 3.28
N ASN A 31 2.18 8.41 2.20
CA ASN A 31 3.64 8.34 2.29
C ASN A 31 4.26 9.66 2.79
N SER A 32 3.47 10.73 2.91
CA SER A 32 3.90 12.00 3.48
C SER A 32 3.80 12.06 5.01
N TRP A 33 3.37 10.97 5.68
CA TRP A 33 3.33 10.90 7.15
C TRP A 33 4.65 11.32 7.80
N GLY A 34 5.79 10.87 7.27
CA GLY A 34 7.10 11.19 7.83
C GLY A 34 7.37 12.70 7.93
N ILE A 35 6.84 13.50 7.00
CA ILE A 35 6.98 14.97 7.05
C ILE A 35 6.10 15.57 8.15
N PHE A 36 4.87 15.07 8.31
CA PHE A 36 4.00 15.49 9.41
C PHE A 36 4.62 15.14 10.76
N GLN A 37 5.20 13.95 10.89
CA GLN A 37 5.84 13.52 12.13
C GLN A 37 6.97 14.46 12.56
N VAL A 38 7.90 14.77 11.66
CA VAL A 38 9.01 15.71 11.95
C VAL A 38 8.46 17.09 12.33
N TYR A 39 7.49 17.61 11.57
CA TYR A 39 6.89 18.91 11.86
C TYR A 39 6.18 18.96 13.22
N TYR A 40 5.48 17.88 13.60
CA TYR A 40 4.82 17.78 14.90
C TYR A 40 5.82 17.70 16.05
N GLN A 41 6.92 16.97 15.88
CA GLN A 41 7.97 16.87 16.88
C GLN A 41 8.67 18.22 17.11
N GLU A 42 9.02 18.92 16.03
CA GLU A 42 9.84 20.13 16.13
C GLU A 42 9.04 21.38 16.50
N ILE A 43 7.81 21.53 15.98
CA ILE A 43 7.10 22.81 16.01
C ILE A 43 5.79 22.75 16.79
N VAL A 44 4.95 21.73 16.58
CA VAL A 44 3.57 21.75 17.11
C VAL A 44 3.43 21.13 18.49
N LEU A 45 4.11 20.02 18.74
CA LEU A 45 4.03 19.21 19.96
C LEU A 45 5.42 18.97 20.57
N PRO A 46 6.24 20.01 20.84
CA PRO A 46 7.61 19.84 21.32
C PRO A 46 7.70 19.22 22.73
N ARG A 47 6.58 19.15 23.45
CA ARG A 47 6.50 18.53 24.80
C ARG A 47 6.10 17.06 24.77
N SER A 48 5.62 16.56 23.63
CA SER A 48 5.24 15.16 23.48
C SER A 48 6.46 14.34 23.08
N SER A 49 6.55 13.11 23.57
CA SER A 49 7.63 12.20 23.18
C SER A 49 7.50 11.77 21.71
N GLU A 50 8.62 11.42 21.09
CA GLU A 50 8.62 10.92 19.71
C GLU A 50 7.73 9.67 19.55
N SER A 51 7.71 8.81 20.58
CA SER A 51 6.87 7.61 20.64
C SER A 51 5.37 7.97 20.62
N GLU A 52 4.95 8.96 21.40
CA GLU A 52 3.56 9.44 21.38
C GLU A 52 3.18 9.95 19.99
N ILE A 53 4.01 10.79 19.36
CA ILE A 53 3.69 11.35 18.03
C ILE A 53 3.60 10.23 16.97
N SER A 54 4.46 9.20 17.07
CA SER A 54 4.44 8.05 16.16
C SER A 54 3.12 7.25 16.20
N TRP A 55 2.40 7.26 17.33
CA TRP A 55 1.09 6.59 17.45
C TRP A 55 0.06 7.13 16.47
N ILE A 56 0.12 8.41 16.10
CA ILE A 56 -0.81 9.01 15.13
C ILE A 56 -0.67 8.32 13.77
N GLY A 57 0.56 8.12 13.28
CA GLY A 57 0.84 7.43 12.01
C GLY A 57 0.53 5.94 12.06
N SER A 58 0.76 5.30 13.21
CA SER A 58 0.40 3.90 13.43
C SER A 58 -1.11 3.68 13.40
N VAL A 59 -1.89 4.55 14.06
CA VAL A 59 -3.36 4.53 14.00
C VAL A 59 -3.84 4.78 12.56
N GLN A 60 -3.25 5.76 11.87
CA GLN A 60 -3.55 6.03 10.46
C GLN A 60 -3.37 4.79 9.60
N SER A 61 -2.23 4.11 9.74
CA SER A 61 -1.88 2.92 8.97
C SER A 61 -2.81 1.74 9.30
N CYS A 62 -3.12 1.52 10.58
CA CYS A 62 -4.05 0.50 11.03
C CYS A 62 -5.45 0.68 10.42
N MET A 63 -5.97 1.91 10.42
CA MET A 63 -7.31 2.23 9.92
C MET A 63 -7.47 2.08 8.40
N ILE A 64 -6.38 1.91 7.65
CA ILE A 64 -6.45 1.66 6.20
C ILE A 64 -6.83 0.21 5.94
N PHE A 65 -6.24 -0.72 6.67
CA PHE A 65 -6.40 -2.14 6.41
C PHE A 65 -7.50 -2.77 7.24
N LEU A 66 -7.74 -2.26 8.45
CA LEU A 66 -8.74 -2.81 9.38
C LEU A 66 -10.16 -2.89 8.77
N PRO A 67 -10.66 -1.87 8.03
CA PRO A 67 -11.99 -1.94 7.44
C PRO A 67 -12.09 -2.85 6.21
N GLY A 68 -11.00 -3.50 5.78
CA GLY A 68 -10.91 -4.25 4.53
C GLY A 68 -11.99 -5.32 4.34
N VAL A 69 -12.26 -6.14 5.36
CA VAL A 69 -13.32 -7.17 5.33
C VAL A 69 -14.71 -6.53 5.18
N PHE A 70 -14.98 -5.45 5.92
CA PHE A 70 -16.26 -4.74 5.87
C PHE A 70 -16.50 -4.09 4.51
N ILE A 71 -15.46 -3.46 3.95
CA ILE A 71 -15.49 -2.82 2.64
C ILE A 71 -15.70 -3.87 1.54
N GLY A 72 -14.97 -4.98 1.60
CA GLY A 72 -15.15 -6.08 0.65
C GLY A 72 -16.58 -6.60 0.63
N ARG A 73 -17.21 -6.73 1.81
CA ARG A 73 -18.61 -7.14 1.91
C ARG A 73 -19.57 -6.09 1.36
N LEU A 74 -19.40 -4.81 1.71
CA LEU A 74 -20.21 -3.71 1.15
C LEU A 74 -20.16 -3.69 -0.37
N PHE A 75 -18.97 -3.91 -0.92
CA PHE A 75 -18.75 -3.97 -2.36
C PHE A 75 -19.51 -5.13 -3.02
N ASP A 76 -19.48 -6.32 -2.42
CA ASP A 76 -20.20 -7.51 -2.91
C ASP A 76 -21.74 -7.29 -2.93
N ILE A 77 -22.28 -6.59 -1.92
CA ILE A 77 -23.71 -6.21 -1.82
C ILE A 77 -24.08 -5.11 -2.86
N GLY A 78 -23.09 -4.48 -3.49
CA GLY A 78 -23.28 -3.45 -4.52
C GLY A 78 -23.07 -2.02 -4.05
N TYR A 79 -22.74 -1.80 -2.77
CA TYR A 79 -22.42 -0.50 -2.22
C TYR A 79 -20.96 -0.13 -2.50
N PHE A 80 -20.68 0.36 -3.71
CA PHE A 80 -19.36 0.88 -4.08
C PHE A 80 -19.26 2.41 -3.98
N ARG A 81 -20.18 3.14 -4.63
CA ARG A 81 -20.09 4.60 -4.76
C ARG A 81 -20.19 5.31 -3.41
N LEU A 82 -21.09 4.85 -2.53
CA LEU A 82 -21.29 5.48 -1.23
C LEU A 82 -20.05 5.34 -0.33
N PRO A 83 -19.49 4.15 -0.06
CA PRO A 83 -18.26 4.02 0.72
C PRO A 83 -17.05 4.74 0.13
N PHE A 84 -16.90 4.74 -1.21
CA PHE A 84 -15.79 5.42 -1.86
C PHE A 84 -15.90 6.95 -1.75
N ALA A 85 -17.11 7.50 -1.95
CA ALA A 85 -17.37 8.93 -1.80
C ALA A 85 -17.23 9.40 -0.35
N THR A 86 -17.75 8.63 0.62
CA THR A 86 -17.59 8.96 2.04
C THR A 86 -16.12 8.93 2.45
N GLY A 87 -15.36 7.92 2.02
CA GLY A 87 -13.92 7.86 2.26
C GLY A 87 -13.17 9.07 1.66
N SER A 88 -13.55 9.48 0.45
CA SER A 88 -12.97 10.65 -0.20
C SER A 88 -13.23 11.94 0.57
N ILE A 89 -14.47 12.13 1.04
CA ILE A 89 -14.87 13.30 1.85
C ILE A 89 -14.10 13.30 3.18
N LEU A 90 -13.98 12.16 3.85
CA LEU A 90 -13.24 12.06 5.12
C LEU A 90 -11.77 12.45 4.96
N ILE A 91 -11.10 12.00 3.90
CA ILE A 91 -9.71 12.41 3.61
C ILE A 91 -9.62 13.93 3.44
N ILE A 92 -10.49 14.51 2.61
CA ILE A 92 -10.49 15.95 2.32
C ILE A 92 -10.75 16.76 3.60
N VAL A 93 -11.81 16.44 4.33
CA VAL A 93 -12.20 17.12 5.57
C VAL A 93 -11.10 16.99 6.62
N GLY A 94 -10.55 15.79 6.81
CA GLY A 94 -9.44 15.57 7.73
C GLY A 94 -8.22 16.43 7.39
N THR A 95 -7.84 16.54 6.12
CA THR A 95 -6.73 17.38 5.67
C THR A 95 -6.97 18.88 5.92
N PHE A 96 -8.21 19.37 5.76
CA PHE A 96 -8.55 20.76 6.09
C PHE A 96 -8.66 21.03 7.60
N LEU A 97 -8.95 20.01 8.41
CA LEU A 97 -9.05 20.13 9.86
C LEU A 97 -7.69 20.08 10.57
N ILE A 98 -6.72 19.32 10.05
CA ILE A 98 -5.35 19.24 10.59
C ILE A 98 -4.74 20.59 10.99
N PRO A 99 -4.75 21.64 10.15
CA PRO A 99 -4.13 22.92 10.50
C PRO A 99 -4.86 23.70 11.61
N LEU A 100 -6.06 23.26 12.02
CA LEU A 100 -6.81 23.81 13.15
C LEU A 100 -6.52 23.07 14.47
N CYS A 101 -5.83 21.92 14.40
CA CYS A 101 -5.51 21.11 15.55
C CYS A 101 -4.39 21.76 16.39
N GLN A 102 -4.58 21.80 17.71
CA GLN A 102 -3.59 22.32 18.67
C GLN A 102 -3.16 21.29 19.72
N LEU A 103 -4.00 20.31 20.01
CA LEU A 103 -3.74 19.29 21.04
C LEU A 103 -3.44 17.94 20.37
N TYR A 104 -2.59 17.14 21.00
CA TYR A 104 -2.20 15.81 20.52
C TYR A 104 -3.40 14.92 20.11
N TRP A 105 -4.44 14.87 20.94
CA TRP A 105 -5.64 14.06 20.66
C TRP A 105 -6.43 14.56 19.43
N HIS A 106 -6.34 15.85 19.07
CA HIS A 106 -6.94 16.37 17.83
C HIS A 106 -6.25 15.75 16.60
N PHE A 107 -4.93 15.59 16.64
CA PHE A 107 -4.17 14.97 15.56
C PHE A 107 -4.43 13.46 15.44
N ILE A 108 -4.55 12.74 16.56
CA ILE A 108 -5.03 11.34 16.54
C ILE A 108 -6.38 11.24 15.84
N LEU A 109 -7.33 12.10 16.21
CA LEU A 109 -8.69 12.04 15.67
C LEU A 109 -8.72 12.42 14.19
N CYS A 110 -8.11 13.54 13.80
CA CYS A 110 -8.18 14.04 12.44
C CYS A 110 -7.31 13.24 11.47
N GLN A 111 -6.06 12.96 11.85
CA GLN A 111 -5.10 12.32 10.95
C GLN A 111 -5.04 10.81 11.11
N GLY A 112 -5.05 10.32 12.35
CA GLY A 112 -5.10 8.88 12.63
C GLY A 112 -6.43 8.27 12.20
N LEU A 113 -7.54 8.72 12.81
CA LEU A 113 -8.84 8.09 12.62
C LEU A 113 -9.55 8.54 11.34
N ILE A 114 -9.82 9.84 11.17
CA ILE A 114 -10.64 10.35 10.06
C ILE A 114 -9.96 10.10 8.71
N ILE A 115 -8.71 10.54 8.54
CA ILE A 115 -7.96 10.30 7.29
C ILE A 115 -7.66 8.81 7.13
N GLY A 116 -7.26 8.10 8.18
CA GLY A 116 -6.98 6.66 8.10
C GLY A 116 -8.19 5.84 7.63
N LEU A 117 -9.38 6.08 8.20
CA LEU A 117 -10.62 5.45 7.76
C LEU A 117 -10.98 5.83 6.34
N GLY A 118 -10.82 7.10 5.97
CA GLY A 118 -11.05 7.56 4.59
C GLY A 118 -10.13 6.88 3.58
N CYS A 119 -8.85 6.70 3.92
CA CYS A 119 -7.88 5.94 3.15
C CYS A 119 -8.26 4.46 3.06
N GLY A 120 -8.75 3.85 4.14
CA GLY A 120 -9.20 2.45 4.11
C GLY A 120 -10.40 2.25 3.18
N LEU A 121 -11.43 3.09 3.31
CA LEU A 121 -12.63 3.08 2.47
C LEU A 121 -12.30 3.24 0.99
N THR A 122 -11.35 4.11 0.64
CA THR A 122 -10.95 4.32 -0.76
C THR A 122 -10.04 3.20 -1.27
N PHE A 123 -9.05 2.77 -0.47
CA PHE A 123 -8.07 1.75 -0.85
C PHE A 123 -8.72 0.38 -1.09
N GLY A 124 -9.50 -0.11 -0.12
CA GLY A 124 -10.12 -1.43 -0.19
C GLY A 124 -11.03 -1.59 -1.41
N ASN A 125 -11.78 -0.54 -1.74
CA ASN A 125 -12.68 -0.54 -2.90
C ASN A 125 -11.94 -0.46 -4.24
N SER A 126 -10.83 0.27 -4.31
CA SER A 126 -10.10 0.49 -5.57
C SER A 126 -9.53 -0.79 -6.16
N GLY A 127 -8.98 -1.67 -5.31
CA GLY A 127 -8.44 -2.96 -5.76
C GLY A 127 -9.50 -3.89 -6.33
N VAL A 128 -10.69 -3.94 -5.71
CA VAL A 128 -11.79 -4.81 -6.16
C VAL A 128 -12.43 -4.30 -7.46
N VAL A 129 -12.49 -2.98 -7.68
CA VAL A 129 -12.99 -2.45 -8.95
C VAL A 129 -12.12 -2.90 -10.12
N ILE A 130 -10.79 -2.91 -10.00
CA ILE A 130 -9.90 -3.35 -11.09
C ILE A 130 -10.21 -4.79 -11.52
N THR A 131 -10.50 -5.68 -10.57
CA THR A 131 -10.79 -7.10 -10.88
C THR A 131 -12.13 -7.31 -11.60
N HIS A 132 -13.05 -6.34 -11.57
CA HIS A 132 -14.30 -6.35 -12.32
C HIS A 132 -14.14 -5.96 -13.80
N TRP A 133 -13.10 -5.19 -14.14
CA TRP A 133 -12.88 -4.68 -15.50
C TRP A 133 -11.81 -5.48 -16.26
N TRP A 134 -10.93 -6.15 -15.54
CA TRP A 134 -9.81 -6.88 -16.11
C TRP A 134 -9.88 -8.32 -15.62
N ARG A 135 -9.59 -9.30 -16.49
CA ARG A 135 -9.39 -10.71 -16.17
C ARG A 135 -8.09 -11.25 -16.76
N ARG A 136 -7.89 -11.15 -18.08
CA ARG A 136 -6.68 -11.60 -18.78
C ARG A 136 -5.50 -10.65 -18.62
N ARG A 137 -5.73 -9.33 -18.45
CA ARG A 137 -4.67 -8.32 -18.27
C ARG A 137 -4.69 -7.68 -16.88
N ARG A 138 -5.05 -8.47 -15.86
CA ARG A 138 -5.23 -8.00 -14.47
C ARG A 138 -3.92 -7.50 -13.89
N GLY A 139 -2.83 -8.25 -14.08
CA GLY A 139 -1.51 -7.90 -13.58
C GLY A 139 -1.03 -6.58 -14.15
N LEU A 140 -1.18 -6.34 -15.46
CA LEU A 140 -0.84 -5.06 -16.08
C LEU A 140 -1.69 -3.90 -15.53
N ALA A 141 -3.00 -4.11 -15.35
CA ALA A 141 -3.89 -3.09 -14.80
C ALA A 141 -3.49 -2.70 -13.36
N PHE A 142 -3.21 -3.69 -12.50
CA PHE A 142 -2.69 -3.47 -11.15
C PHE A 142 -1.30 -2.82 -11.17
N GLY A 143 -0.39 -3.25 -12.04
CA GLY A 143 0.93 -2.68 -12.19
C GLY A 143 0.89 -1.20 -12.58
N ILE A 144 0.01 -0.84 -13.52
CA ILE A 144 -0.19 0.55 -13.92
C ILE A 144 -0.84 1.37 -12.80
N ALA A 145 -1.80 0.80 -12.06
CA ALA A 145 -2.38 1.46 -10.89
C ALA A 145 -1.34 1.70 -9.79
N ALA A 146 -0.51 0.70 -9.50
CA ALA A 146 0.59 0.75 -8.54
C ALA A 146 1.66 1.79 -8.93
N SER A 147 1.95 1.95 -10.22
CA SER A 147 2.87 3.00 -10.67
C SER A 147 2.38 4.42 -10.30
N GLY A 148 1.06 4.65 -10.28
CA GLY A 148 0.48 5.90 -9.78
C GLY A 148 0.70 6.11 -8.29
N ALA A 149 0.60 5.04 -7.48
CA ALA A 149 0.91 5.08 -6.06
C ALA A 149 2.38 5.48 -5.81
N ALA A 150 3.31 4.85 -6.53
CA ALA A 150 4.73 5.16 -6.46
C ALA A 150 5.05 6.62 -6.81
N VAL A 151 4.50 7.11 -7.93
CA VAL A 151 4.68 8.52 -8.34
C VAL A 151 4.12 9.47 -7.30
N GLY A 152 2.91 9.20 -6.80
CA GLY A 152 2.30 9.99 -5.73
C GLY A 152 3.14 9.97 -4.45
N GLY A 153 3.66 8.80 -4.07
CA GLY A 153 4.44 8.61 -2.85
C GLY A 153 5.76 9.37 -2.85
N THR A 154 6.29 9.70 -4.02
CA THR A 154 7.46 10.59 -4.16
C THR A 154 7.05 12.06 -4.32
N PHE A 155 5.99 12.32 -5.08
CA PHE A 155 5.57 13.67 -5.41
C PHE A 155 5.01 14.44 -4.20
N PHE A 156 4.10 13.82 -3.43
CA PHE A 156 3.47 14.51 -2.29
C PHE A 156 4.49 14.92 -1.22
N PRO A 157 5.40 14.04 -0.76
CA PRO A 157 6.40 14.46 0.22
C PRO A 157 7.30 15.60 -0.26
N LEU A 158 7.74 15.56 -1.52
CA LEU A 158 8.60 16.60 -2.10
C LEU A 158 7.89 17.97 -2.12
N VAL A 159 6.64 17.99 -2.60
CA VAL A 159 5.82 19.21 -2.65
C VAL A 159 5.53 19.71 -1.23
N MET A 160 5.17 18.82 -0.31
CA MET A 160 4.93 19.16 1.09
C MET A 160 6.13 19.82 1.74
N ARG A 161 7.32 19.23 1.61
CA ARG A 161 8.56 19.77 2.20
C ARG A 161 8.81 21.20 1.72
N LYS A 162 8.64 21.45 0.42
CA LYS A 162 8.85 22.79 -0.16
C LYS A 162 7.77 23.79 0.30
N LEU A 163 6.49 23.40 0.25
CA LEU A 163 5.40 24.28 0.68
C LEU A 163 5.49 24.62 2.17
N LEU A 164 5.95 23.69 3.01
CA LEU A 164 6.15 23.95 4.44
C LEU A 164 7.18 25.05 4.68
N GLN A 165 8.27 25.06 3.91
CA GLN A 165 9.32 26.07 4.01
C GLN A 165 8.85 27.43 3.49
N ASP A 166 8.13 27.46 2.36
CA ASP A 166 7.77 28.70 1.67
C ASP A 166 6.50 29.38 2.25
N LEU A 167 5.49 28.59 2.64
CA LEU A 167 4.13 29.07 2.97
C LEU A 167 3.66 28.69 4.38
N GLY A 168 4.42 27.85 5.09
CA GLY A 168 4.06 27.34 6.41
C GLY A 168 2.98 26.25 6.39
N PHE A 169 2.73 25.69 7.56
CA PHE A 169 1.87 24.51 7.74
C PHE A 169 0.40 24.70 7.36
N PRO A 170 -0.29 25.79 7.77
CA PRO A 170 -1.71 25.93 7.46
C PRO A 170 -2.00 26.01 5.96
N TRP A 171 -1.19 26.75 5.20
CA TRP A 171 -1.36 26.86 3.76
C TRP A 171 -0.93 25.59 3.02
N THR A 172 0.10 24.91 3.50
CA THR A 172 0.51 23.62 2.94
C THR A 172 -0.63 22.60 2.99
N CYS A 173 -1.26 22.43 4.16
CA CYS A 173 -2.40 21.51 4.32
C CYS A 173 -3.59 21.90 3.41
N ARG A 174 -3.89 23.19 3.28
CA ARG A 174 -4.97 23.67 2.39
C ARG A 174 -4.69 23.39 0.91
N ILE A 175 -3.47 23.67 0.43
CA ILE A 175 -3.08 23.40 -0.95
C ILE A 175 -3.21 21.91 -1.26
N ILE A 176 -2.73 21.05 -0.37
CA ILE A 176 -2.89 19.59 -0.50
C ILE A 176 -4.37 19.21 -0.49
N GLY A 177 -5.18 19.81 0.40
CA GLY A 177 -6.62 19.61 0.43
C GLY A 177 -7.30 19.93 -0.90
N PHE A 178 -6.94 21.04 -1.55
CA PHE A 178 -7.46 21.38 -2.88
C PHE A 178 -7.01 20.40 -3.96
N VAL A 179 -5.74 19.96 -3.94
CA VAL A 179 -5.25 18.91 -4.84
C VAL A 179 -6.06 17.62 -4.62
N LEU A 180 -6.31 17.24 -3.36
CA LEU A 180 -7.09 16.06 -2.99
C LEU A 180 -8.56 16.16 -3.39
N ILE A 181 -9.16 17.35 -3.46
CA ILE A 181 -10.51 17.54 -4.01
C ILE A 181 -10.52 17.19 -5.50
N VAL A 182 -9.62 17.75 -6.31
CA VAL A 182 -9.59 17.55 -7.77
C VAL A 182 -9.24 16.10 -8.11
N THR A 183 -8.05 15.68 -7.71
CA THR A 183 -7.90 14.56 -6.80
C THR A 183 -8.93 13.42 -6.86
N LEU A 184 -9.58 13.25 -5.72
CA LEU A 184 -10.55 12.22 -5.42
C LEU A 184 -11.86 12.47 -6.17
N GLY A 185 -12.18 13.72 -6.54
CA GLY A 185 -13.32 14.05 -7.39
C GLY A 185 -13.25 13.33 -8.74
N ILE A 186 -12.12 13.42 -9.44
CA ILE A 186 -11.89 12.68 -10.70
C ILE A 186 -12.01 11.17 -10.45
N ALA A 187 -11.44 10.65 -9.35
CA ALA A 187 -11.53 9.22 -9.05
C ALA A 187 -12.99 8.76 -8.84
N ASN A 188 -13.81 9.53 -8.12
CA ASN A 188 -15.23 9.24 -7.90
C ASN A 188 -16.03 9.20 -9.22
N LEU A 189 -15.65 10.03 -10.20
CA LEU A 189 -16.29 10.06 -11.52
C LEU A 189 -15.81 8.90 -12.41
N CYS A 190 -14.53 8.53 -12.32
CA CYS A 190 -13.95 7.49 -13.17
C CYS A 190 -14.29 6.07 -12.70
N LEU A 191 -14.39 5.83 -11.40
CA LEU A 191 -14.58 4.48 -10.87
C LEU A 191 -16.04 4.05 -10.94
N THR A 192 -16.27 2.92 -11.59
CA THR A 192 -17.61 2.34 -11.73
C THR A 192 -17.54 0.83 -11.54
N ARG A 193 -18.52 0.26 -10.84
CA ARG A 193 -18.66 -1.20 -10.68
C ARG A 193 -19.38 -1.78 -11.90
N ARG A 194 -18.86 -2.91 -12.44
CA ARG A 194 -19.45 -3.58 -13.61
C ARG A 194 -20.34 -4.78 -13.27
N LEU A 195 -19.83 -5.73 -12.47
CA LEU A 195 -20.56 -6.97 -12.16
C LEU A 195 -21.81 -6.72 -11.30
N PRO A 196 -22.87 -7.55 -11.41
CA PRO A 196 -24.09 -7.42 -10.61
C PRO A 196 -23.83 -7.63 -9.11
N PRO A 197 -24.66 -7.09 -8.22
CA PRO A 197 -24.51 -7.31 -6.78
C PRO A 197 -24.90 -8.74 -6.44
N HIS A 198 -24.18 -9.36 -5.51
CA HIS A 198 -24.48 -10.70 -5.05
C HIS A 198 -24.67 -10.72 -3.54
N ASN A 199 -25.92 -10.89 -3.12
CA ASN A 199 -26.31 -10.95 -1.71
C ASN A 199 -26.30 -12.38 -1.21
N ALA A 200 -25.12 -13.02 -1.16
CA ALA A 200 -25.01 -14.31 -0.49
C ALA A 200 -25.16 -14.13 1.03
N ASP A 201 -26.04 -14.93 1.64
CA ASP A 201 -26.45 -14.90 3.06
C ASP A 201 -25.39 -15.52 3.98
N VAL A 202 -24.14 -15.08 3.80
CA VAL A 202 -22.96 -15.57 4.51
C VAL A 202 -22.45 -14.41 5.37
N GLY A 203 -22.25 -14.64 6.66
CA GLY A 203 -21.94 -13.58 7.64
C GLY A 203 -20.76 -12.65 7.28
N LEU A 204 -20.65 -11.53 7.99
CA LEU A 204 -19.75 -10.40 7.69
C LEU A 204 -18.29 -10.80 7.45
N PHE A 205 -17.78 -11.76 8.23
CA PHE A 205 -16.36 -12.11 8.25
C PHE A 205 -15.97 -13.25 7.30
N GLY A 206 -16.93 -13.93 6.68
CA GLY A 206 -16.67 -14.92 5.63
C GLY A 206 -15.59 -15.96 5.97
N LEU A 207 -15.38 -16.31 7.25
CA LEU A 207 -14.27 -17.19 7.70
C LEU A 207 -14.29 -18.58 7.02
N HIS A 208 -15.41 -18.95 6.41
CA HIS A 208 -15.53 -20.11 5.54
C HIS A 208 -14.46 -20.17 4.45
N VAL A 209 -13.95 -19.03 3.95
CA VAL A 209 -12.91 -19.02 2.91
C VAL A 209 -11.64 -19.74 3.38
N PHE A 210 -11.33 -19.73 4.69
CA PHE A 210 -10.20 -20.46 5.26
C PHE A 210 -10.37 -21.98 5.29
N ARG A 211 -11.56 -22.52 4.95
CA ARG A 211 -11.71 -23.97 4.72
C ARG A 211 -10.96 -24.45 3.48
N ASN A 212 -10.70 -23.57 2.52
CA ASN A 212 -9.85 -23.90 1.39
C ASN A 212 -8.37 -23.83 1.81
N THR A 213 -7.72 -24.99 1.86
CA THR A 213 -6.31 -25.11 2.25
C THR A 213 -5.40 -24.21 1.40
N ALA A 214 -5.62 -24.12 0.08
CA ALA A 214 -4.82 -23.27 -0.80
C ALA A 214 -4.94 -21.79 -0.43
N PHE A 215 -6.17 -21.33 -0.10
CA PHE A 215 -6.38 -19.95 0.34
C PHE A 215 -5.74 -19.67 1.70
N SER A 216 -5.86 -20.59 2.66
CA SER A 216 -5.27 -20.44 4.00
C SER A 216 -3.74 -20.39 3.95
N VAL A 217 -3.13 -21.27 3.15
CA VAL A 217 -1.69 -21.29 2.90
C VAL A 217 -1.25 -20.01 2.21
N TYR A 218 -2.00 -19.53 1.20
CA TYR A 218 -1.71 -18.25 0.54
C TYR A 218 -1.81 -17.05 1.49
N CYS A 219 -2.81 -17.01 2.37
CA CYS A 219 -2.94 -15.97 3.40
C CYS A 219 -1.76 -15.97 4.37
N LEU A 220 -1.32 -17.14 4.84
CA LEU A 220 -0.13 -17.26 5.69
C LEU A 220 1.12 -16.74 4.97
N SER A 221 1.28 -17.10 3.69
CA SER A 221 2.36 -16.61 2.84
C SER A 221 2.33 -15.08 2.71
N CYS A 222 1.15 -14.51 2.48
CA CYS A 222 0.96 -13.06 2.43
C CYS A 222 1.33 -12.36 3.74
N PHE A 223 0.95 -12.97 4.87
CA PHE A 223 1.29 -12.44 6.19
C PHE A 223 2.80 -12.40 6.42
N LEU A 224 3.50 -13.51 6.15
CA LEU A 224 4.96 -13.61 6.31
C LEU A 224 5.72 -12.68 5.37
N THR A 225 5.32 -12.60 4.10
CA THR A 225 5.92 -11.65 3.15
C THR A 225 5.67 -10.20 3.57
N ALA A 226 4.46 -9.87 4.03
CA ALA A 226 4.14 -8.52 4.50
C ALA A 226 4.93 -8.12 5.75
N LEU A 227 5.22 -9.06 6.67
CA LEU A 227 6.05 -8.80 7.86
C LEU A 227 7.45 -8.27 7.49
N GLY A 228 8.08 -8.81 6.45
CA GLY A 228 9.42 -8.40 6.04
C GLY A 228 9.47 -7.29 4.97
N THR A 229 8.46 -7.18 4.11
CA THR A 229 8.51 -6.28 2.93
C THR A 229 8.45 -4.79 3.29
N PHE A 230 7.99 -4.41 4.48
CA PHE A 230 8.02 -3.00 4.88
C PHE A 230 9.34 -2.58 5.52
N THR A 231 10.20 -3.53 5.89
CA THR A 231 11.44 -3.28 6.63
C THR A 231 12.42 -2.40 5.89
N VAL A 232 12.80 -2.76 4.65
CA VAL A 232 13.76 -1.98 3.86
C VAL A 232 13.19 -0.58 3.61
N THR A 233 11.93 -0.49 3.21
CA THR A 233 11.26 0.81 2.98
C THR A 233 11.28 1.71 4.23
N THR A 234 11.18 1.11 5.42
CA THR A 234 11.18 1.84 6.70
C THR A 234 12.59 2.31 7.09
N TYR A 235 13.57 1.41 7.02
CA TYR A 235 14.88 1.63 7.62
C TYR A 235 15.96 2.07 6.63
N ILE A 236 15.70 2.08 5.31
CA ILE A 236 16.70 2.46 4.30
C ILE A 236 17.26 3.86 4.54
N SER A 237 16.41 4.83 4.87
CA SER A 237 16.83 6.20 5.18
C SER A 237 17.66 6.27 6.46
N THR A 238 17.26 5.58 7.53
CA THR A 238 17.98 5.58 8.80
C THR A 238 19.30 4.83 8.71
N SER A 239 19.41 3.79 7.89
CA SER A 239 20.66 3.09 7.60
C SER A 239 21.66 3.96 6.84
N ALA A 240 21.19 4.82 5.93
CA ALA A 240 22.05 5.74 5.19
C ALA A 240 22.66 6.78 6.13
N LEU A 241 21.86 7.31 7.07
CA LEU A 241 22.33 8.22 8.11
C LEU A 241 23.33 7.53 9.05
N PHE A 242 23.05 6.30 9.46
CA PHE A 242 23.96 5.50 10.30
C PHE A 242 25.31 5.23 9.59
N ALA A 243 25.31 5.07 8.27
CA ALA A 243 26.52 4.97 7.47
C ALA A 243 27.27 6.31 7.28
N GLY A 244 26.79 7.40 7.87
CA GLY A 244 27.39 8.73 7.79
C GLY A 244 27.08 9.50 6.50
N LEU A 245 26.04 9.10 5.76
CA LEU A 245 25.63 9.77 4.52
C LEU A 245 24.70 10.95 4.81
N SER A 246 24.62 11.90 3.86
CA SER A 246 23.81 13.11 4.01
C SER A 246 22.31 12.83 4.14
N GLU A 247 21.60 13.63 4.93
CA GLU A 247 20.14 13.60 5.06
C GLU A 247 19.41 13.79 3.73
N THR A 248 19.96 14.63 2.85
CA THR A 248 19.40 14.86 1.52
C THR A 248 19.42 13.57 0.70
N PHE A 249 20.52 12.81 0.75
CA PHE A 249 20.61 11.51 0.08
C PHE A 249 19.65 10.48 0.70
N ALA A 250 19.57 10.41 2.03
CA ALA A 250 18.65 9.52 2.73
C ALA A 250 17.18 9.75 2.30
N PHE A 251 16.78 11.01 2.13
CA PHE A 251 15.46 11.37 1.61
C PHE A 251 15.23 10.88 0.16
N TYR A 252 16.23 11.00 -0.71
CA TYR A 252 16.12 10.56 -2.11
C TYR A 252 16.10 9.03 -2.28
N LEU A 253 16.59 8.24 -1.31
CA LEU A 253 16.53 6.78 -1.39
C LEU A 253 15.09 6.25 -1.50
N VAL A 254 14.15 6.85 -0.75
CA VAL A 254 12.72 6.50 -0.84
C VAL A 254 12.16 6.82 -2.23
N ALA A 255 12.58 7.94 -2.82
CA ALA A 255 12.18 8.33 -4.16
C ALA A 255 12.70 7.33 -5.23
N ILE A 256 13.95 6.90 -5.11
CA ILE A 256 14.56 5.87 -5.98
C ILE A 256 13.81 4.55 -5.85
N LEU A 257 13.51 4.12 -4.62
CA LEU A 257 12.77 2.90 -4.31
C LEU A 257 11.37 2.92 -4.93
N ASN A 258 10.62 4.00 -4.73
CA ASN A 258 9.29 4.18 -5.34
C ASN A 258 9.38 4.16 -6.88
N GLY A 259 10.36 4.84 -7.47
CA GLY A 259 10.60 4.83 -8.91
C GLY A 259 10.82 3.42 -9.46
N GLY A 260 11.67 2.64 -8.80
CA GLY A 260 11.87 1.22 -9.11
C GLY A 260 10.57 0.42 -9.00
N SER A 261 9.81 0.61 -7.92
CA SER A 261 8.57 -0.12 -7.65
C SER A 261 7.47 0.13 -8.67
N GLY A 262 7.30 1.37 -9.12
CA GLY A 262 6.34 1.69 -10.18
C GLY A 262 6.69 1.00 -11.51
N LEU A 263 7.96 0.99 -11.89
CA LEU A 263 8.44 0.31 -13.11
C LEU A 263 8.32 -1.21 -12.98
N GLY A 264 8.75 -1.75 -11.85
CA GLY A 264 8.65 -3.18 -11.53
C GLY A 264 7.21 -3.67 -11.59
N GLY A 265 6.27 -2.90 -11.02
CA GLY A 265 4.85 -3.24 -11.06
C GLY A 265 4.31 -3.39 -12.47
N ILE A 266 4.68 -2.50 -13.40
CA ILE A 266 4.25 -2.58 -14.80
C ILE A 266 4.89 -3.80 -15.49
N VAL A 267 6.21 -3.98 -15.33
CA VAL A 267 6.96 -5.07 -15.97
C VAL A 267 6.47 -6.43 -15.48
N PHE A 268 6.48 -6.65 -14.17
CA PHE A 268 6.04 -7.91 -13.57
C PHE A 268 4.53 -8.12 -13.71
N GLY A 269 3.72 -7.06 -13.71
CA GLY A 269 2.30 -7.14 -14.05
C GLY A 269 2.06 -7.71 -15.45
N PHE A 270 2.78 -7.18 -16.45
CA PHE A 270 2.73 -7.67 -17.83
C PHE A 270 3.19 -9.12 -17.98
N TYR A 271 4.31 -9.48 -17.34
CA TYR A 271 4.81 -10.85 -17.37
C TYR A 271 3.92 -11.82 -16.59
N GLY A 272 3.33 -11.39 -15.47
CA GLY A 272 2.40 -12.20 -14.67
C GLY A 272 1.15 -12.59 -15.45
N ASP A 273 0.66 -11.70 -16.32
CA ASP A 273 -0.45 -12.01 -17.22
C ASP A 273 -0.11 -13.06 -18.30
N ARG A 274 1.18 -13.28 -18.62
CA ARG A 274 1.63 -14.21 -19.67
C ARG A 274 2.21 -15.52 -19.14
N LEU A 275 3.02 -15.44 -18.10
CA LEU A 275 3.78 -16.55 -17.52
C LEU A 275 3.08 -17.19 -16.30
N GLY A 276 1.97 -16.59 -15.88
CA GLY A 276 1.23 -16.95 -14.66
C GLY A 276 1.63 -16.06 -13.48
N ALA A 277 0.63 -15.48 -12.82
CA ALA A 277 0.84 -14.53 -11.73
C ALA A 277 1.66 -15.13 -10.58
N MET A 278 1.41 -16.38 -10.19
CA MET A 278 2.14 -17.04 -9.11
C MET A 278 3.62 -17.27 -9.43
N ASN A 279 3.95 -17.72 -10.65
CA ASN A 279 5.34 -17.97 -11.05
C ASN A 279 6.18 -16.68 -10.97
N VAL A 280 5.63 -15.57 -11.47
CA VAL A 280 6.30 -14.27 -11.44
C VAL A 280 6.35 -13.70 -10.02
N LEU A 281 5.29 -13.90 -9.24
CA LEU A 281 5.23 -13.47 -7.84
C LEU A 281 6.30 -14.16 -6.99
N ILE A 282 6.46 -15.48 -7.12
CA ILE A 282 7.49 -16.25 -6.40
C ILE A 282 8.88 -15.72 -6.72
N GLN A 283 9.20 -15.52 -8.01
CA GLN A 283 10.50 -14.97 -8.43
C GLN A 283 10.75 -13.57 -7.85
N GLY A 284 9.74 -12.70 -7.90
CA GLY A 284 9.81 -11.35 -7.35
C GLY A 284 10.06 -11.35 -5.84
N ILE A 285 9.29 -12.14 -5.08
CA ILE A 285 9.44 -12.26 -3.62
C ILE A 285 10.80 -12.84 -3.26
N THR A 286 11.27 -13.87 -3.98
CA THR A 286 12.62 -14.42 -3.74
C THR A 286 13.70 -13.37 -3.95
N ALA A 287 13.61 -12.57 -5.01
CA ALA A 287 14.54 -11.46 -5.24
C ALA A 287 14.46 -10.41 -4.12
N VAL A 288 13.26 -10.01 -3.69
CA VAL A 288 13.04 -9.10 -2.57
C VAL A 288 13.69 -9.62 -1.29
N GLY A 289 13.53 -10.91 -0.98
CA GLY A 289 14.11 -11.54 0.20
C GLY A 289 15.65 -11.50 0.19
N ILE A 290 16.27 -11.88 -0.92
CA ILE A 290 17.74 -11.83 -1.09
C ILE A 290 18.26 -10.39 -0.96
N ILE A 291 17.58 -9.44 -1.60
CA ILE A 291 17.96 -8.02 -1.55
C ILE A 291 17.83 -7.47 -0.13
N THR A 292 16.81 -7.90 0.62
CA THR A 292 16.60 -7.52 2.02
C THR A 292 17.75 -8.00 2.91
N ILE A 293 18.27 -9.22 2.68
CA ILE A 293 19.44 -9.75 3.38
C ILE A 293 20.71 -8.98 3.02
N ALA A 294 20.85 -8.56 1.75
CA ALA A 294 22.03 -7.85 1.26
C ALA A 294 22.09 -6.37 1.69
N TRP A 295 20.94 -5.74 1.94
CA TRP A 295 20.83 -4.31 2.23
C TRP A 295 21.70 -3.78 3.39
N PRO A 296 21.78 -4.45 4.56
CA PRO A 296 22.60 -3.96 5.68
C PRO A 296 24.09 -3.83 5.39
N PHE A 297 24.60 -4.53 4.37
CA PHE A 297 26.01 -4.48 3.96
C PHE A 297 26.32 -3.31 3.04
N CYS A 298 25.30 -2.62 2.52
CA CYS A 298 25.48 -1.48 1.63
C CYS A 298 25.65 -0.19 2.45
N ARG A 299 26.86 0.40 2.41
CA ARG A 299 27.22 1.58 3.22
C ARG A 299 27.65 2.80 2.39
N THR A 300 27.59 2.71 1.06
CA THR A 300 28.03 3.78 0.15
C THR A 300 26.84 4.35 -0.63
N VAL A 301 26.98 5.58 -1.13
CA VAL A 301 25.97 6.23 -1.99
C VAL A 301 25.61 5.34 -3.18
N ALA A 302 26.60 4.77 -3.86
CA ALA A 302 26.38 3.89 -5.01
C ALA A 302 25.66 2.59 -4.61
N SER A 303 26.15 1.89 -3.57
CA SER A 303 25.55 0.61 -3.15
C SER A 303 24.11 0.77 -2.66
N LEU A 304 23.82 1.80 -1.86
CA LEU A 304 22.47 2.08 -1.38
C LEU A 304 21.52 2.54 -2.51
N SER A 305 22.01 3.29 -3.49
CA SER A 305 21.19 3.67 -4.65
C SER A 305 20.80 2.45 -5.49
N VAL A 306 21.78 1.56 -5.76
CA VAL A 306 21.54 0.33 -6.51
C VAL A 306 20.58 -0.59 -5.76
N ILE A 307 20.78 -0.77 -4.46
CA ILE A 307 19.93 -1.67 -3.69
C ILE A 307 18.50 -1.12 -3.52
N ALA A 308 18.34 0.19 -3.35
CA ALA A 308 17.03 0.84 -3.33
C ALA A 308 16.28 0.62 -4.66
N LEU A 309 16.98 0.77 -5.79
CA LEU A 309 16.39 0.59 -7.12
C LEU A 309 16.00 -0.87 -7.37
N LEU A 310 16.90 -1.82 -7.07
CA LEU A 310 16.65 -3.25 -7.24
C LEU A 310 15.52 -3.73 -6.32
N TYR A 311 15.53 -3.30 -5.06
CA TYR A 311 14.48 -3.59 -4.10
C TYR A 311 13.14 -3.03 -4.57
N GLY A 312 13.11 -1.76 -4.97
CA GLY A 312 11.94 -1.11 -5.55
C GLY A 312 11.41 -1.94 -6.72
N PHE A 313 12.24 -2.20 -7.72
CA PHE A 313 11.86 -2.98 -8.90
C PHE A 313 11.29 -4.35 -8.54
N ALA A 314 11.99 -5.14 -7.72
CA ALA A 314 11.55 -6.49 -7.33
C ALA A 314 10.26 -6.45 -6.49
N SER A 315 10.13 -5.52 -5.55
CA SER A 315 8.91 -5.35 -4.73
C SER A 315 7.69 -4.93 -5.56
N GLY A 316 7.89 -4.34 -6.73
CA GLY A 316 6.83 -4.06 -7.70
C GLY A 316 6.06 -5.32 -8.13
N ALA A 317 6.72 -6.49 -8.18
CA ALA A 317 6.06 -7.76 -8.45
C ALA A 317 5.01 -8.12 -7.38
N TRP A 318 5.37 -7.92 -6.10
CA TRP A 318 4.48 -8.16 -4.97
C TRP A 318 3.24 -7.27 -5.06
N ILE A 319 3.44 -5.96 -5.22
CA ILE A 319 2.35 -4.97 -5.25
C ILE A 319 1.41 -5.22 -6.43
N ALA A 320 1.93 -5.56 -7.61
CA ALA A 320 1.12 -5.74 -8.82
C ALA A 320 0.34 -7.07 -8.83
N LEU A 321 0.89 -8.14 -8.24
CA LEU A 321 0.38 -9.49 -8.44
C LEU A 321 -0.27 -10.12 -7.20
N VAL A 322 -0.04 -9.63 -5.97
CA VAL A 322 -0.55 -10.28 -4.73
C VAL A 322 -2.07 -10.50 -4.72
N LEU A 323 -2.86 -9.66 -5.37
CA LEU A 323 -4.32 -9.82 -5.41
C LEU A 323 -4.82 -10.67 -6.60
N VAL A 324 -3.96 -10.95 -7.58
CA VAL A 324 -4.34 -11.65 -8.82
C VAL A 324 -4.65 -13.14 -8.58
N PRO A 325 -3.81 -13.92 -7.86
CA PRO A 325 -4.12 -15.31 -7.51
C PRO A 325 -5.39 -15.43 -6.66
N VAL A 326 -5.60 -14.50 -5.72
CA VAL A 326 -6.78 -14.46 -4.86
C VAL A 326 -8.07 -14.39 -5.68
N ALA A 327 -8.07 -13.55 -6.70
CA ALA A 327 -9.19 -13.42 -7.62
C ALA A 327 -9.41 -14.66 -8.49
N ALA A 328 -8.41 -15.54 -8.64
CA ALA A 328 -8.50 -16.78 -9.42
C ALA A 328 -8.90 -18.02 -8.58
N MET A 329 -8.70 -18.00 -7.26
CA MET A 329 -8.93 -19.16 -6.35
C MET A 329 -10.42 -19.50 -6.08
N GLY A 330 -11.37 -19.03 -6.90
CA GLY A 330 -12.81 -19.23 -6.65
C GLY A 330 -13.72 -18.26 -7.42
N GLY A 331 -15.04 -18.42 -7.30
CA GLY A 331 -16.06 -17.72 -8.07
C GLY A 331 -16.17 -16.21 -7.80
N THR A 332 -16.75 -15.47 -8.74
CA THR A 332 -16.90 -14.01 -8.68
C THR A 332 -17.82 -13.52 -7.55
N GLU A 333 -18.65 -14.40 -7.00
CA GLU A 333 -19.67 -14.11 -5.98
C GLU A 333 -19.09 -13.70 -4.62
N ASP A 334 -17.95 -14.29 -4.23
CA ASP A 334 -17.23 -14.00 -2.98
C ASP A 334 -15.91 -13.26 -3.23
N LEU A 335 -15.80 -12.54 -4.35
CA LEU A 335 -14.55 -11.91 -4.77
C LEU A 335 -14.13 -10.78 -3.83
N GLY A 336 -15.04 -9.85 -3.50
CA GLY A 336 -14.76 -8.73 -2.60
C GLY A 336 -14.39 -9.19 -1.19
N ARG A 337 -15.10 -10.18 -0.64
CA ARG A 337 -14.76 -10.85 0.62
C ARG A 337 -13.33 -11.41 0.64
N ARG A 338 -12.96 -12.23 -0.36
CA ARG A 338 -11.62 -12.85 -0.41
C ARG A 338 -10.50 -11.82 -0.49
N LEU A 339 -10.68 -10.80 -1.34
CA LEU A 339 -9.75 -9.69 -1.45
C LEU A 339 -9.68 -8.87 -0.15
N GLY A 340 -10.83 -8.66 0.52
CA GLY A 340 -10.92 -7.98 1.81
C GLY A 340 -10.16 -8.73 2.91
N VAL A 341 -10.34 -10.05 3.03
CA VAL A 341 -9.62 -10.90 3.99
C VAL A 341 -8.10 -10.83 3.75
N VAL A 342 -7.66 -10.99 2.50
CA VAL A 342 -6.22 -10.90 2.18
C VAL A 342 -5.66 -9.52 2.49
N ASN A 343 -6.35 -8.43 2.15
CA ASN A 343 -5.92 -7.08 2.49
C ASN A 343 -5.83 -6.85 4.01
N THR A 344 -6.74 -7.41 4.78
CA THR A 344 -6.67 -7.34 6.25
C THR A 344 -5.47 -8.13 6.79
N VAL A 345 -5.20 -9.32 6.25
CA VAL A 345 -4.00 -10.11 6.62
C VAL A 345 -2.71 -9.37 6.26
N LEU A 346 -2.64 -8.78 5.06
CA LEU A 346 -1.52 -7.93 4.64
C LEU A 346 -1.32 -6.74 5.59
N GLY A 347 -2.41 -6.08 5.99
CA GLY A 347 -2.38 -4.98 6.95
C GLY A 347 -1.86 -5.37 8.32
N LEU A 348 -2.24 -6.55 8.83
CA LEU A 348 -1.71 -7.07 10.09
C LEU A 348 -0.21 -7.34 10.00
N GLY A 349 0.26 -7.91 8.88
CA GLY A 349 1.69 -8.09 8.64
C GLY A 349 2.44 -6.75 8.57
N ALA A 350 1.88 -5.77 7.86
CA ALA A 350 2.44 -4.42 7.76
C ALA A 350 2.51 -3.69 9.11
N LEU A 351 1.53 -3.92 10.00
CA LEU A 351 1.48 -3.31 11.32
C LEU A 351 2.53 -3.92 12.27
N CYS A 352 2.72 -5.24 12.22
CA CYS A 352 3.64 -5.96 13.11
C CYS A 352 5.10 -5.91 12.64
N GLY A 353 5.36 -5.80 11.34
CA GLY A 353 6.71 -5.89 10.76
C GLY A 353 7.70 -4.85 11.28
N PRO A 354 7.45 -3.54 11.10
CA PRO A 354 8.39 -2.50 11.51
C PRO A 354 8.72 -2.50 13.02
N PRO A 355 7.76 -2.65 13.95
CA PRO A 355 8.06 -2.77 15.38
C PRO A 355 8.97 -3.95 15.74
N LEU A 356 8.76 -5.12 15.12
CA LEU A 356 9.63 -6.29 15.33
C LEU A 356 11.06 -6.02 14.85
N GLY A 357 11.21 -5.36 13.70
CA GLY A 357 12.51 -4.88 13.22
C GLY A 357 13.16 -3.86 14.18
N GLY A 358 12.35 -2.99 14.79
CA GLY A 358 12.80 -1.96 15.73
C GLY A 358 13.43 -2.56 17.00
N LEU A 359 12.81 -3.60 17.56
CA LEU A 359 13.34 -4.33 18.71
C LEU A 359 14.71 -4.97 18.43
N LEU A 360 14.91 -5.45 17.20
CA LEU A 360 16.18 -6.01 16.75
C LEU A 360 17.25 -4.91 16.59
N THR A 361 16.89 -3.72 16.09
CA THR A 361 17.82 -2.58 16.06
C THR A 361 18.14 -2.01 17.45
N SER A 362 17.23 -2.09 18.42
CA SER A 362 17.51 -1.58 19.78
C SER A 362 18.46 -2.48 20.58
N THR A 363 18.58 -3.74 20.18
CA THR A 363 19.41 -4.75 20.86
C THR A 363 20.73 -5.01 20.13
N SER A 364 20.95 -4.40 18.96
CA SER A 364 22.15 -4.61 18.13
C SER A 364 22.72 -3.29 17.58
N ILE A 365 24.03 -3.26 17.32
CA ILE A 365 24.74 -2.04 16.88
C ILE A 365 24.56 -1.78 15.36
N GLY A 366 23.68 -2.50 14.66
CA GLY A 366 23.52 -2.35 13.22
C GLY A 366 22.24 -2.98 12.66
N TYR A 367 22.07 -2.87 11.34
CA TYR A 367 20.85 -3.32 10.65
C TYR A 367 20.91 -4.78 10.15
N GLU A 368 22.03 -5.48 10.37
CA GLU A 368 22.25 -6.85 9.88
C GLU A 368 21.21 -7.84 10.45
N PRO A 369 20.90 -7.88 11.77
CA PRO A 369 19.89 -8.79 12.31
C PRO A 369 18.49 -8.55 11.73
N VAL A 370 18.18 -7.28 11.43
CA VAL A 370 16.91 -6.88 10.81
C VAL A 370 16.83 -7.38 9.37
N GLY A 371 17.91 -7.22 8.59
CA GLY A 371 17.97 -7.75 7.24
C GLY A 371 17.83 -9.27 7.18
N TYR A 372 18.47 -10.00 8.10
CA TYR A 372 18.32 -11.45 8.19
C TYR A 372 16.90 -11.87 8.57
N PHE A 373 16.34 -11.28 9.62
CA PHE A 373 14.99 -11.60 10.08
C PHE A 373 13.94 -11.37 8.98
N SER A 374 13.89 -10.14 8.44
CA SER A 374 12.92 -9.78 7.42
C SER A 374 13.16 -10.49 6.10
N GLY A 375 14.41 -10.69 5.69
CA GLY A 375 14.73 -11.41 4.46
C GLY A 375 14.33 -12.90 4.52
N LEU A 376 14.54 -13.55 5.66
CA LEU A 376 14.12 -14.94 5.87
C LEU A 376 12.59 -15.08 5.91
N ASP A 377 11.89 -14.14 6.54
CA ASP A 377 10.42 -14.13 6.54
C ASP A 377 9.84 -13.98 5.12
N ILE A 378 10.49 -13.19 4.27
CA ILE A 378 10.12 -13.05 2.86
C ILE A 378 10.44 -14.33 2.05
N LEU A 379 11.51 -15.05 2.39
CA LEU A 379 11.95 -16.26 1.65
C LEU A 379 11.20 -17.53 2.05
N ARG A 380 10.61 -17.59 3.25
CA ARG A 380 9.85 -18.77 3.71
C ARG A 380 8.68 -19.15 2.78
N PRO A 381 7.83 -18.21 2.32
CA PRO A 381 6.68 -18.55 1.46
C PRO A 381 7.05 -19.20 0.11
N PRO A 382 8.03 -18.68 -0.67
CA PRO A 382 8.54 -19.38 -1.85
C PRO A 382 9.00 -20.83 -1.58
N ILE A 383 9.64 -21.06 -0.42
CA ILE A 383 10.17 -22.37 -0.03
C ILE A 383 9.04 -23.36 0.32
N LEU A 384 7.94 -22.86 0.86
CA LEU A 384 6.75 -23.65 1.18
C LEU A 384 5.93 -24.06 -0.06
N GLY A 385 6.39 -23.70 -1.28
CA GLY A 385 5.72 -24.04 -2.53
C GLY A 385 4.37 -23.34 -2.71
N CYS A 386 4.22 -22.17 -2.07
CA CYS A 386 2.99 -21.37 -2.09
C CYS A 386 2.86 -20.56 -3.36
#